data_AF-A0AAE2C266-F1
#
_entry.id   AF-A0AAE2C266-F1
#
_cell.length_a   1.000
_cell.length_b   1.000
_cell.length_c   1.000
_cell.angle_alpha   90.00
_cell.angle_beta   90.00
_cell.angle_gamma   90.00
#
_symmetry.space_group_name_H-M   'P 1'
#
loop_
_entity.id
_entity.type
_entity.pdbx_description
1 polymer ?
#
loop_
_entity_poly.entity_id
_entity_poly.type
_entity_poly.pdbx_seq_one_letter_code
_entity_poly.pdbx_strand_id
1 'polypeptide(L)'
;MSSEGQTSGVKESLAQELSSNNKTWTNMTGAFPSTFMNSSSQIPMMNGDNFSDWKDQALVTLGCMDLDLAFRVDELPIPTDSSTPTEKASYELWERSNRLSLMLIKKHISKGIRGSIPECTKVKDFLKAIEDQYVRSDKALASTLMKRLSDVKYNGSRSVREHIMHMRDIATELKPLEVDISEPFLVYFILNSLPK
;
A
#
# COMPACT_ATOMS: atom_id res chain seq x y z
N MET A 1 -13.28 17.31 37.05
CA MET A 1 -12.24 18.29 36.61
C MET A 1 -10.91 17.54 36.53
N SER A 2 -10.49 17.14 35.32
CA SER A 2 -9.11 16.75 34.92
C SER A 2 -9.19 15.92 33.63
N SER A 3 -9.30 16.60 32.49
CA SER A 3 -9.08 16.01 31.15
C SER A 3 -8.58 17.03 30.13
N GLU A 4 -8.69 18.34 30.39
CA GLU A 4 -8.23 19.41 29.48
C GLU A 4 -6.72 19.68 29.54
N GLY A 5 -6.03 19.30 30.63
CA GLY A 5 -4.59 19.54 30.76
C GLY A 5 -3.72 18.60 29.92
N GLN A 6 -4.22 17.43 29.56
CA GLN A 6 -3.44 16.38 28.91
C GLN A 6 -3.44 16.53 27.38
N THR A 7 -4.53 17.03 26.80
CA THR A 7 -4.65 17.34 25.37
C THR A 7 -3.91 18.62 24.97
N SER A 8 -3.78 19.60 25.88
CA SER A 8 -2.99 20.82 25.65
C SER A 8 -1.50 20.51 25.47
N GLY A 9 -0.94 19.64 26.31
CA GLY A 9 0.50 19.28 26.25
C GLY A 9 0.89 18.53 24.97
N VAL A 10 0.00 17.67 24.46
CA VAL A 10 0.25 16.92 23.21
C VAL A 10 0.28 17.85 22.00
N LYS A 11 -0.61 18.85 21.94
CA LYS A 11 -0.64 19.84 20.85
C LYS A 11 0.60 20.73 20.84
N GLU A 12 1.06 21.15 22.02
CA GLU A 12 2.24 21.99 22.14
C GLU A 12 3.53 21.23 21.83
N SER A 13 3.60 19.95 22.25
CA SER A 13 4.69 19.03 21.87
C SER A 13 4.72 18.78 20.36
N LEU A 14 3.57 18.54 19.72
CA LEU A 14 3.48 18.39 18.26
C LEU A 14 3.88 19.68 17.54
N ALA A 15 3.47 20.85 18.03
CA ALA A 15 3.83 22.13 17.45
C ALA A 15 5.34 22.42 17.58
N GLN A 16 5.94 22.09 18.73
CA GLN A 16 7.39 22.18 18.94
C GLN A 16 8.16 21.18 18.10
N GLU A 17 7.67 19.96 17.94
CA GLU A 17 8.28 18.92 17.14
C GLU A 17 8.21 19.26 15.65
N LEU A 18 7.07 19.75 15.15
CA LEU A 18 6.92 20.25 13.78
C LEU A 18 7.78 21.49 13.53
N SER A 19 7.85 22.43 14.49
CA SER A 19 8.71 23.61 14.39
C SER A 19 10.20 23.25 14.41
N SER A 20 10.60 22.33 15.28
CA SER A 20 11.98 21.85 15.41
C SER A 20 12.38 21.04 14.19
N ASN A 21 11.52 20.13 13.72
CA ASN A 21 11.76 19.33 12.53
C ASN A 21 11.90 20.23 11.30
N ASN A 22 10.98 21.16 11.07
CA ASN A 22 11.08 22.12 9.97
C ASN A 22 12.41 22.91 10.02
N LYS A 23 12.83 23.37 11.22
CA LYS A 23 14.13 24.04 11.42
C LYS A 23 15.33 23.12 11.17
N THR A 24 15.27 21.84 11.56
CA THR A 24 16.36 20.88 11.32
C THR A 24 16.49 20.49 9.85
N TRP A 25 15.39 20.45 9.09
CA TRP A 25 15.40 20.23 7.64
C TRP A 25 15.88 21.48 6.87
N THR A 26 15.46 22.68 7.27
CA THR A 26 15.95 23.94 6.66
C THR A 26 17.44 24.18 6.93
N ASN A 27 17.98 23.63 8.03
CA ASN A 27 19.38 23.74 8.40
C ASN A 27 20.26 22.58 7.88
N MET A 28 19.66 21.54 7.31
CA MET A 28 20.37 20.56 6.47
C MET A 28 20.52 21.14 5.05
N THR A 29 21.34 22.17 4.91
CA THR A 29 21.87 22.63 3.60
C THR A 29 22.98 21.71 3.08
N GLY A 30 22.92 20.41 3.42
CA GLY A 30 23.52 19.38 2.60
C GLY A 30 22.53 19.09 1.49
N ALA A 31 22.76 19.63 0.29
CA ALA A 31 21.97 19.31 -0.88
C ALA A 31 21.78 17.79 -0.96
N PHE A 32 20.54 17.29 -0.83
CA PHE A 32 20.22 15.95 -1.29
C PHE A 32 20.73 15.86 -2.73
N PRO A 33 21.65 14.94 -3.06
CA PRO A 33 22.22 14.89 -4.40
C PRO A 33 21.07 14.79 -5.41
N SER A 34 20.95 15.79 -6.28
CA SER A 34 19.99 15.81 -7.40
C SER A 34 20.12 14.56 -8.28
N THR A 35 21.24 13.85 -8.18
CA THR A 35 21.52 12.53 -8.76
C THR A 35 20.62 11.40 -8.23
N PHE A 36 20.20 11.43 -6.94
CA PHE A 36 19.34 10.39 -6.35
C PHE A 36 17.90 10.46 -6.90
N MET A 37 17.48 11.63 -7.38
CA MET A 37 16.17 11.88 -8.01
C MET A 37 16.14 11.59 -9.51
N ASN A 38 17.28 11.24 -10.14
CA ASN A 38 17.37 11.14 -11.60
C ASN A 38 17.56 9.71 -12.15
N SER A 39 17.76 8.68 -11.31
CA SER A 39 18.08 7.33 -11.83
C SER A 39 17.39 6.15 -11.13
N SER A 40 16.81 6.35 -9.95
CA SER A 40 16.06 5.33 -9.18
C SER A 40 14.61 5.73 -8.88
N SER A 41 14.10 6.76 -9.55
CA SER A 41 13.18 7.74 -8.95
C SER A 41 11.81 7.83 -9.62
N GLN A 42 11.52 6.95 -10.57
CA GLN A 42 10.21 6.95 -11.21
C GLN A 42 9.30 5.95 -10.52
N ILE A 43 8.30 6.45 -9.79
CA ILE A 43 7.22 5.60 -9.26
C ILE A 43 6.64 4.82 -10.46
N PRO A 44 6.68 3.47 -10.44
CA PRO A 44 6.14 2.69 -11.54
C PRO A 44 4.64 2.96 -11.70
N MET A 45 4.08 2.66 -12.86
CA MET A 45 2.63 2.68 -12.99
C MET A 45 2.05 1.43 -12.32
N MET A 46 1.13 1.59 -11.37
CA MET A 46 0.45 0.47 -10.74
C MET A 46 -0.49 -0.22 -11.74
N ASN A 47 -0.34 -1.52 -11.96
CA ASN A 47 -1.07 -2.27 -12.99
C ASN A 47 -1.78 -3.54 -12.49
N GLY A 48 -1.67 -3.89 -11.20
CA GLY A 48 -2.31 -5.10 -10.64
C GLY A 48 -1.30 -6.08 -10.04
N ASP A 49 -0.15 -6.23 -10.66
CA ASP A 49 0.81 -7.29 -10.26
C ASP A 49 1.99 -6.73 -9.46
N ASN A 50 2.13 -5.40 -9.42
CA ASN A 50 3.27 -4.70 -8.82
C ASN A 50 2.91 -3.88 -7.58
N PHE A 51 1.80 -4.21 -6.90
CA PHE A 51 1.26 -3.38 -5.81
C PHE A 51 2.29 -3.12 -4.69
N SER A 52 3.00 -4.16 -4.23
CA SER A 52 4.00 -4.04 -3.15
C SER A 52 5.12 -3.07 -3.54
N ASP A 53 5.79 -3.33 -4.67
CA ASP A 53 6.90 -2.50 -5.15
C ASP A 53 6.46 -1.06 -5.44
N TRP A 54 5.26 -0.91 -6.01
CA TRP A 54 4.67 0.40 -6.28
C TRP A 54 4.44 1.19 -5.00
N LYS A 55 3.85 0.54 -3.97
CA LYS A 55 3.52 1.19 -2.70
C LYS A 55 4.80 1.66 -2.01
N ASP A 56 5.82 0.81 -1.95
CA ASP A 56 7.09 1.14 -1.33
C ASP A 56 7.76 2.32 -2.04
N GLN A 57 7.83 2.29 -3.37
CA GLN A 57 8.41 3.38 -4.15
C GLN A 57 7.61 4.69 -4.00
N ALA A 58 6.28 4.60 -3.95
CA ALA A 58 5.42 5.77 -3.74
C ALA A 58 5.66 6.41 -2.36
N LEU A 59 5.70 5.61 -1.29
CA LEU A 59 5.93 6.09 0.07
C LEU A 59 7.33 6.69 0.25
N VAL A 60 8.37 6.04 -0.30
CA VAL A 60 9.75 6.57 -0.31
C VAL A 60 9.80 7.92 -1.02
N THR A 61 9.16 8.03 -2.19
CA THR A 61 9.14 9.28 -2.97
C THR A 61 8.43 10.40 -2.20
N LEU A 62 7.33 10.11 -1.53
CA LEU A 62 6.60 11.08 -0.71
C LEU A 62 7.41 11.54 0.50
N GLY A 63 8.14 10.63 1.16
CA GLY A 63 9.08 10.97 2.23
C GLY A 63 10.20 11.89 1.74
N CYS A 64 10.83 11.57 0.61
CA CYS A 64 11.89 12.40 0.02
C CYS A 64 11.41 13.80 -0.43
N MET A 65 10.11 14.00 -0.61
CA MET A 65 9.50 15.29 -0.98
C MET A 65 8.92 16.05 0.21
N ASP A 66 9.10 15.56 1.44
CA ASP A 66 8.46 16.09 2.66
C ASP A 66 6.92 16.17 2.56
N LEU A 67 6.32 15.20 1.85
CA LEU A 67 4.87 15.10 1.66
C LEU A 67 4.21 14.01 2.50
N ASP A 68 4.95 13.35 3.39
CA ASP A 68 4.48 12.20 4.17
C ASP A 68 3.73 12.55 5.47
N LEU A 69 3.62 13.84 5.82
CA LEU A 69 3.01 14.30 7.08
C LEU A 69 1.60 13.76 7.30
N ALA A 70 0.75 13.76 6.27
CA ALA A 70 -0.61 13.25 6.34
C ALA A 70 -0.69 11.72 6.60
N PHE A 71 0.40 10.98 6.38
CA PHE A 71 0.52 9.57 6.77
C PHE A 71 0.97 9.38 8.22
N ARG A 72 1.77 10.30 8.75
CA ARG A 72 2.32 10.21 10.12
C ARG A 72 1.38 10.77 11.19
N VAL A 73 0.65 11.84 10.86
CA VAL A 73 -0.22 12.55 11.81
C VAL A 73 -1.67 12.34 11.44
N ASP A 74 -2.51 12.10 12.44
CA ASP A 74 -3.96 12.03 12.24
C ASP A 74 -4.54 13.37 11.82
N GLU A 75 -5.76 13.35 11.30
CA GLU A 75 -6.42 14.56 10.82
C GLU A 75 -6.47 15.62 11.92
N LEU A 76 -5.89 16.78 11.60
CA LEU A 76 -5.92 17.92 12.50
C LEU A 76 -7.32 18.57 12.46
N PRO A 77 -7.81 19.09 13.59
CA PRO A 77 -9.07 19.83 13.61
C PRO A 77 -9.02 21.00 12.63
N ILE A 78 -10.13 21.20 11.90
CA ILE A 78 -10.28 22.34 11.00
C ILE A 78 -10.13 23.63 11.82
N PRO A 79 -9.21 24.54 11.44
CA PRO A 79 -9.00 25.76 12.19
C PRO A 79 -10.24 26.66 12.18
N THR A 80 -10.50 27.29 13.32
CA THR A 80 -11.55 28.30 13.49
C THR A 80 -10.93 29.69 13.57
N ASP A 81 -11.76 30.73 13.58
CA ASP A 81 -11.28 32.11 13.74
C ASP A 81 -10.50 32.32 15.04
N SER A 82 -10.87 31.58 16.09
CA SER A 82 -10.21 31.55 17.39
C SER A 82 -8.90 30.74 17.45
N SER A 83 -8.57 29.96 16.42
CA SER A 83 -7.35 29.15 16.42
C SER A 83 -6.11 30.03 16.39
N THR A 84 -5.07 29.57 17.08
CA THR A 84 -3.78 30.25 17.10
C THR A 84 -3.13 30.24 15.71
N PRO A 85 -2.23 31.20 15.40
CA PRO A 85 -1.49 31.19 14.14
C PRO A 85 -0.74 29.88 13.89
N THR A 86 -0.20 29.27 14.95
CA THR A 86 0.53 28.00 14.88
C THR A 86 -0.37 26.82 14.53
N GLU A 87 -1.58 26.76 15.09
CA GLU A 87 -2.57 25.72 14.74
C GLU A 87 -3.00 25.84 13.28
N LYS A 88 -3.27 27.06 12.80
CA LYS A 88 -3.60 27.32 11.38
C LYS A 88 -2.48 26.85 10.46
N ALA A 89 -1.23 27.21 10.76
CA ALA A 89 -0.07 26.80 9.96
C ALA A 89 0.14 25.27 9.95
N SER A 90 -0.09 24.60 11.08
CA SER A 90 0.04 23.14 11.18
C SER A 90 -1.01 22.43 10.33
N TYR A 91 -2.25 22.91 10.36
CA TYR A 91 -3.32 22.40 9.50
C TYR A 91 -3.01 22.61 8.02
N GLU A 92 -2.55 23.80 7.62
CA GLU A 92 -2.19 24.07 6.22
C GLU A 92 -1.08 23.15 5.71
N LEU A 93 -0.07 22.86 6.53
CA LEU A 93 1.01 21.94 6.19
C LEU A 93 0.49 20.51 6.02
N TRP A 94 -0.35 20.05 6.94
CA TRP A 94 -1.00 18.73 6.87
C TRP A 94 -1.88 18.61 5.63
N GLU A 95 -2.72 19.62 5.35
CA GLU A 95 -3.64 19.60 4.21
C GLU A 95 -2.88 19.69 2.86
N ARG A 96 -1.77 20.45 2.81
CA ARG A 96 -0.88 20.44 1.65
C ARG A 96 -0.29 19.06 1.40
N SER A 97 0.21 18.40 2.45
CA SER A 97 0.75 17.03 2.37
C SER A 97 -0.34 16.04 1.91
N ASN A 98 -1.54 16.11 2.48
CA ASN A 98 -2.69 15.30 2.11
C ASN A 98 -3.03 15.44 0.60
N ARG A 99 -3.26 16.68 0.15
CA ARG A 99 -3.65 16.99 -1.22
C ARG A 99 -2.59 16.58 -2.26
N LEU A 100 -1.33 16.91 -2.02
CA LEU A 100 -0.25 16.61 -2.96
C LEU A 100 0.06 15.12 -3.04
N SER A 101 0.03 14.43 -1.90
CA SER A 101 0.21 12.97 -1.87
C SER A 101 -0.90 12.25 -2.62
N LEU A 102 -2.15 12.67 -2.42
CA LEU A 102 -3.30 12.12 -3.15
C LEU A 102 -3.14 12.29 -4.67
N MET A 103 -2.70 13.48 -5.11
CA MET A 103 -2.46 13.77 -6.52
C MET A 103 -1.34 12.90 -7.11
N LEU A 104 -0.23 12.74 -6.38
CA LEU A 104 0.90 11.92 -6.82
C LEU A 104 0.50 10.45 -6.93
N ILE A 105 -0.08 9.89 -5.87
CA ILE A 105 -0.53 8.50 -5.84
C ILE A 105 -1.52 8.24 -6.99
N LYS A 106 -2.57 9.07 -7.13
CA LYS A 106 -3.55 8.93 -8.21
C LYS A 106 -2.90 8.95 -9.59
N LYS A 107 -1.91 9.82 -9.83
CA LYS A 107 -1.19 9.91 -11.11
C LYS A 107 -0.48 8.61 -11.50
N HIS A 108 -0.02 7.84 -10.52
CA HIS A 108 0.72 6.59 -10.73
C HIS A 108 -0.16 5.33 -10.64
N ILE A 109 -1.47 5.48 -10.79
CA ILE A 109 -2.45 4.39 -10.89
C ILE A 109 -2.94 4.30 -12.34
N SER A 110 -2.83 3.11 -12.94
CA SER A 110 -3.29 2.90 -14.32
C SER A 110 -4.79 3.14 -14.46
N LYS A 111 -5.21 3.58 -15.64
CA LYS A 111 -6.63 3.91 -15.90
C LYS A 111 -7.57 2.71 -15.71
N GLY A 112 -7.08 1.50 -16.01
CA GLY A 112 -7.88 0.27 -15.92
C GLY A 112 -8.29 -0.11 -14.49
N ILE A 113 -7.45 0.23 -13.50
CA ILE A 113 -7.73 -0.07 -12.08
C ILE A 113 -8.30 1.14 -11.34
N ARG A 114 -8.03 2.37 -11.79
CA ARG A 114 -8.47 3.60 -11.11
C ARG A 114 -9.98 3.63 -10.84
N GLY A 115 -10.80 3.13 -11.78
CA GLY A 115 -12.26 3.12 -11.63
C GLY A 115 -12.79 2.14 -10.58
N SER A 116 -11.95 1.21 -10.09
CA SER A 116 -12.31 0.24 -9.06
C SER A 116 -12.02 0.70 -7.63
N ILE A 117 -11.29 1.82 -7.48
CA ILE A 117 -10.90 2.38 -6.19
C ILE A 117 -11.91 3.49 -5.83
N PRO A 118 -12.52 3.46 -4.64
CA PRO A 118 -13.39 4.53 -4.16
C PRO A 118 -12.66 5.89 -4.15
N GLU A 119 -13.40 6.95 -4.44
CA GLU A 119 -12.87 8.31 -4.25
C GLU A 119 -12.78 8.62 -2.76
N CYS A 120 -11.62 9.14 -2.33
CA CYS A 120 -11.36 9.55 -0.95
C CYS A 120 -10.76 10.95 -0.94
N THR A 121 -11.13 11.75 0.05
CA THR A 121 -10.56 13.10 0.27
C THR A 121 -9.23 13.04 1.04
N LYS A 122 -9.03 11.99 1.83
CA LYS A 122 -7.82 11.77 2.64
C LYS A 122 -6.93 10.74 2.00
N VAL A 123 -5.63 11.01 1.96
CA VAL A 123 -4.64 10.14 1.34
C VAL A 123 -4.46 8.82 2.10
N LYS A 124 -4.55 8.84 3.44
CA LYS A 124 -4.54 7.63 4.27
C LYS A 124 -5.69 6.68 3.89
N ASP A 125 -6.90 7.22 3.80
CA ASP A 125 -8.10 6.44 3.44
C ASP A 125 -8.00 5.95 1.99
N PHE A 126 -7.47 6.77 1.09
CA PHE A 126 -7.26 6.37 -0.30
C PHE A 126 -6.27 5.22 -0.43
N LEU A 127 -5.12 5.29 0.25
CA LEU A 127 -4.13 4.22 0.23
C LEU A 127 -4.69 2.92 0.83
N LYS A 128 -5.44 3.03 1.94
CA LYS A 128 -6.13 1.89 2.54
C LYS A 128 -7.17 1.27 1.60
N ALA A 129 -7.94 2.10 0.89
CA ALA A 129 -8.93 1.61 -0.07
C ALA A 129 -8.27 0.84 -1.23
N ILE A 130 -7.06 1.24 -1.65
CA ILE A 130 -6.27 0.48 -2.60
C ILE A 130 -5.86 -0.85 -1.97
N GLU A 131 -5.23 -0.85 -0.79
CA GLU A 131 -4.82 -2.07 -0.07
C GLU A 131 -5.96 -3.09 0.07
N ASP A 132 -7.13 -2.64 0.52
CA ASP A 132 -8.30 -3.49 0.72
C ASP A 132 -8.79 -4.11 -0.60
N GLN A 133 -8.71 -3.36 -1.70
CA GLN A 133 -9.10 -3.86 -3.04
C GLN A 133 -8.14 -4.95 -3.53
N TYR A 134 -6.84 -4.80 -3.28
CA TYR A 134 -5.84 -5.80 -3.64
C TYR A 134 -5.93 -7.05 -2.78
N VAL A 135 -6.07 -6.90 -1.45
CA VAL A 135 -6.30 -8.02 -0.54
C VAL A 135 -7.57 -8.80 -0.93
N ARG A 136 -8.63 -8.12 -1.37
CA ARG A 136 -9.84 -8.78 -1.89
C ARG A 136 -9.55 -9.54 -3.18
N SER A 137 -8.80 -8.94 -4.11
CA SER A 137 -8.41 -9.56 -5.38
C SER A 137 -7.58 -10.82 -5.16
N ASP A 138 -6.56 -10.75 -4.30
CA ASP A 138 -5.67 -11.88 -3.98
C ASP A 138 -6.45 -13.03 -3.36
N LYS A 139 -7.38 -12.74 -2.43
CA LYS A 139 -8.27 -13.77 -1.85
C LYS A 139 -9.17 -14.41 -2.89
N ALA A 140 -9.73 -13.63 -3.82
CA ALA A 140 -10.57 -14.16 -4.90
C ALA A 140 -9.76 -15.04 -5.88
N LEU A 141 -8.54 -14.62 -6.20
CA LEU A 141 -7.61 -15.37 -7.03
C LEU A 141 -7.18 -16.67 -6.35
N ALA A 142 -6.79 -16.60 -5.07
CA ALA A 142 -6.43 -17.76 -4.26
C ALA A 142 -7.58 -18.77 -4.18
N SER A 143 -8.82 -18.31 -3.95
CA SER A 143 -10.01 -19.17 -3.97
C SER A 143 -10.22 -19.84 -5.33
N THR A 144 -10.00 -19.12 -6.42
CA THR A 144 -10.13 -19.63 -7.79
C THR A 144 -9.08 -20.69 -8.09
N LEU A 145 -7.82 -20.44 -7.71
CA LEU A 145 -6.72 -21.37 -7.88
C LEU A 145 -6.89 -22.63 -7.01
N MET A 146 -7.34 -22.48 -5.75
CA MET A 146 -7.65 -23.64 -4.89
C MET A 146 -8.76 -24.50 -5.47
N LYS A 147 -9.83 -23.88 -5.99
CA LYS A 147 -10.89 -24.62 -6.69
C LYS A 147 -10.37 -25.33 -7.94
N ARG A 148 -9.53 -24.65 -8.74
CA ARG A 148 -8.89 -25.26 -9.91
C ARG A 148 -8.05 -26.47 -9.49
N LEU A 149 -7.26 -26.35 -8.44
CA LEU A 149 -6.43 -27.44 -7.92
C LEU A 149 -7.28 -28.65 -7.48
N SER A 150 -8.40 -28.44 -6.80
CA SER A 150 -9.28 -29.53 -6.35
C SER A 150 -10.04 -30.21 -7.48
N ASP A 151 -10.39 -29.45 -8.51
CA ASP A 151 -11.26 -29.90 -9.61
C ASP A 151 -10.48 -30.56 -10.75
N VAL A 152 -9.16 -30.32 -10.85
CA VAL A 152 -8.31 -30.91 -11.88
C VAL A 152 -8.36 -32.45 -11.81
N LYS A 153 -8.77 -33.08 -12.92
CA LYS A 153 -8.75 -34.54 -13.13
C LYS A 153 -7.88 -34.91 -14.31
N TYR A 154 -7.27 -36.08 -14.23
CA TYR A 154 -6.54 -36.67 -15.34
C TYR A 154 -7.53 -37.24 -16.37
N ASN A 155 -7.42 -36.78 -17.61
CA ASN A 155 -8.34 -37.10 -18.70
C ASN A 155 -7.68 -37.95 -19.81
N GLY A 156 -6.46 -38.45 -19.59
CA GLY A 156 -5.73 -39.25 -20.58
C GLY A 156 -5.16 -38.48 -21.78
N SER A 157 -5.45 -37.18 -21.93
CA SER A 157 -5.02 -36.42 -23.12
C SER A 157 -3.56 -35.96 -23.07
N ARG A 158 -2.97 -35.89 -21.87
CA ARG A 158 -1.57 -35.53 -21.61
C ARG A 158 -0.87 -36.64 -20.84
N SER A 159 0.46 -36.61 -20.81
CA SER A 159 1.22 -37.54 -19.96
C SER A 159 0.96 -37.27 -18.47
N VAL A 160 1.13 -38.30 -17.65
CA VAL A 160 1.03 -38.18 -16.17
C VAL A 160 2.05 -37.16 -15.64
N ARG A 161 3.25 -37.10 -16.23
CA ARG A 161 4.27 -36.11 -15.86
C ARG A 161 3.79 -34.67 -16.10
N GLU A 162 3.19 -34.40 -17.25
CA GLU A 162 2.62 -33.07 -17.55
C GLU A 162 1.44 -32.73 -16.65
N HIS A 163 0.65 -33.73 -16.24
CA HIS A 163 -0.42 -33.53 -15.27
C HIS A 163 0.11 -33.14 -13.89
N ILE A 164 1.14 -33.83 -13.40
CA ILE A 164 1.81 -33.52 -12.13
C ILE A 164 2.41 -32.12 -12.16
N MET A 165 3.11 -31.77 -13.25
CA MET A 165 3.69 -30.43 -13.43
C MET A 165 2.61 -29.36 -13.36
N HIS A 166 1.52 -29.54 -14.10
CA HIS A 166 0.42 -28.58 -14.06
C HIS A 166 -0.19 -28.39 -12.67
N MET A 167 -0.39 -29.47 -11.90
CA MET A 167 -0.90 -29.33 -10.52
C MET A 167 0.11 -28.63 -9.60
N ARG A 168 1.41 -28.89 -9.79
CA ARG A 168 2.48 -28.18 -9.09
C ARG A 168 2.50 -26.69 -9.46
N ASP A 169 2.32 -26.34 -10.73
CA ASP A 169 2.30 -24.95 -11.19
C ASP A 169 1.17 -24.17 -10.48
N ILE A 170 -0.03 -24.76 -10.37
CA ILE A 170 -1.13 -24.16 -9.61
C ILE A 170 -0.74 -23.93 -8.14
N ALA A 171 -0.07 -24.90 -7.50
CA ALA A 171 0.40 -24.75 -6.13
C ALA A 171 1.48 -23.65 -5.99
N THR A 172 2.34 -23.47 -7.00
CA THR A 172 3.32 -22.38 -7.00
C THR A 172 2.68 -21.01 -7.19
N GLU A 173 1.59 -20.90 -7.95
CA GLU A 173 0.80 -19.67 -8.11
C GLU A 173 0.09 -19.25 -6.81
N LEU A 174 -0.19 -20.20 -5.91
CA LEU A 174 -0.85 -19.95 -4.61
C LEU A 174 0.09 -19.39 -3.55
N LYS A 175 1.39 -19.70 -3.63
CA LYS A 175 2.41 -19.27 -2.67
C LYS A 175 2.52 -17.74 -2.49
N PRO A 176 2.58 -16.91 -3.56
CA PRO A 176 2.62 -15.46 -3.40
C PRO A 176 1.31 -14.86 -2.85
N LEU A 177 0.22 -15.63 -2.84
CA LEU A 177 -1.08 -15.23 -2.27
C LEU A 177 -1.25 -15.67 -0.81
N GLU A 178 -0.14 -15.95 -0.12
CA GLU A 178 -0.09 -16.45 1.27
C GLU A 178 -0.78 -17.81 1.48
N VAL A 179 -1.01 -18.59 0.42
CA VAL A 179 -1.54 -19.96 0.49
C VAL A 179 -0.41 -20.96 0.19
N ASP A 180 0.21 -21.48 1.24
CA ASP A 180 1.25 -22.50 1.12
C ASP A 180 0.65 -23.92 1.17
N ILE A 181 0.80 -24.66 0.08
CA ILE A 181 0.38 -26.07 0.02
C ILE A 181 1.60 -26.94 0.31
N SER A 182 1.60 -27.57 1.48
CA SER A 182 2.67 -28.52 1.83
C SER A 182 2.73 -29.68 0.82
N GLU A 183 3.93 -30.22 0.59
CA GLU A 183 4.14 -31.34 -0.32
C GLU A 183 3.23 -32.56 -0.06
N PRO A 184 2.98 -32.99 1.20
CA PRO A 184 2.06 -34.11 1.45
C PRO A 184 0.63 -33.85 0.95
N PHE A 185 0.11 -32.64 1.12
CA PHE A 185 -1.21 -32.26 0.61
C PHE A 185 -1.21 -32.19 -0.92
N LEU A 186 -0.16 -31.66 -1.55
CA LEU A 186 -0.05 -31.64 -3.01
C LEU A 186 -0.03 -33.06 -3.60
N VAL A 187 0.73 -33.98 -3.00
CA VAL A 187 0.75 -35.40 -3.40
C VAL A 187 -0.65 -36.01 -3.25
N TYR A 188 -1.36 -35.73 -2.16
CA TYR A 188 -2.74 -36.18 -1.97
C TYR A 188 -3.68 -35.67 -3.07
N PHE A 189 -3.61 -34.39 -3.45
CA PHE A 189 -4.41 -33.84 -4.55
C PHE A 189 -4.10 -34.53 -5.89
N ILE A 190 -2.83 -34.76 -6.19
CA ILE A 190 -2.38 -35.44 -7.42
C ILE A 190 -2.88 -36.90 -7.45
N LEU A 191 -2.81 -37.64 -6.34
CA LEU A 191 -3.29 -39.01 -6.34
C LEU A 191 -4.82 -39.07 -6.55
N ASN A 192 -5.57 -38.12 -5.99
CA ASN A 192 -7.03 -38.04 -6.15
C ASN A 192 -7.49 -37.49 -7.51
N SER A 193 -6.59 -36.96 -8.33
CA SER A 193 -6.91 -36.52 -9.68
C SER A 193 -6.77 -37.62 -10.74
N LEU A 194 -6.05 -38.70 -10.43
CA LEU A 194 -5.85 -39.84 -11.32
C LEU A 194 -7.11 -40.75 -11.37
N PRO A 195 -7.35 -41.44 -12.50
CA PRO A 195 -8.42 -42.44 -12.60
C PRO A 195 -8.20 -43.57 -11.60
N LYS A 196 -9.31 -44.09 -11.06
CA LYS A 196 -9.34 -45.26 -10.20
C LYS A 196 -9.10 -46.55 -10.98
#